data_AF-A0A9K3GGK8-F1
#
_entry.id   AF-A0A9K3GGK8-F1
#
_cell.length_a   1.000
_cell.length_b   1.000
_cell.length_c   1.000
_cell.angle_alpha   90.00
_cell.angle_beta   90.00
_cell.angle_gamma   90.00
#
_symmetry.space_group_name_H-M   'P 1'
#
loop_
_entity.id
_entity.type
_entity.pdbx_description
1 polymer ?
#
loop_
_entity_poly.entity_id
_entity_poly.type
_entity_poly.pdbx_seq_one_letter_code
_entity_poly.pdbx_strand_id
1 'polypeptide(L)'
;MGARGVGLEPRGYLRIGAPVRVVKGVNRNDLGVLVGSHKTDKSRVDVKWYGTGTVKDVPASCLEYINMVVVDAEQRKRDERERMDRQILESEIMKRERVGRERQTLADADWKREQASIVDALQSEVESLKSEVASLKAERQSSTASSSLSSFSPSALEGVQTLTKRARVFDSVALSGAVENLETYLPLVQGITAQAEKLREFIKENKRSELVPKECSTLSASLAKMHSAYHTSLASLTAVDFKPEDAMEIVRSAITLLSALSSVRLVPLPQDTAHLTLLETRKYIQVEQFNQAVRELVELVGPIIDIQATMEQYMKDLECLETPDTEALTALDQECVTLLDTLNSLAKDQAEAETLLELWEQTPHVTQAQADDEQCEADDEQCEVEVLQFRLKKMKSKPAEERAPIEAEIATRQQTLASMQHSIQERATLTRELAPYTHLPKVAQALGQPQTPLETALQNQAVRGVGMMVKKPVC
;
A
#
# COMPACT_ATOMS: atom_id res chain seq x y z
N MET A 1 -50.39 2.68 9.03
CA MET A 1 -51.05 4.01 9.11
C MET A 1 -51.66 4.32 7.77
N GLY A 2 -52.99 4.45 7.71
CA GLY A 2 -53.75 4.58 6.46
C GLY A 2 -53.68 5.97 5.86
N ALA A 3 -53.31 6.06 4.58
CA ALA A 3 -53.47 7.27 3.79
C ALA A 3 -54.92 7.38 3.34
N ARG A 4 -55.61 8.40 3.85
CA ARG A 4 -56.99 8.75 3.51
C ARG A 4 -57.09 9.05 2.01
N GLY A 5 -57.98 8.33 1.32
CA GLY A 5 -58.43 8.69 -0.01
C GLY A 5 -59.19 10.01 0.05
N VAL A 6 -58.62 11.04 -0.56
CA VAL A 6 -59.33 12.29 -0.85
C VAL A 6 -60.26 12.00 -2.03
N GLY A 7 -61.55 11.87 -1.75
CA GLY A 7 -62.59 11.88 -2.77
C GLY A 7 -62.58 13.23 -3.46
N LEU A 8 -62.21 13.24 -4.75
CA LEU A 8 -62.41 14.38 -5.63
C LEU A 8 -63.71 14.16 -6.39
N GLU A 9 -64.77 14.86 -5.94
CA GLU A 9 -65.97 15.03 -6.74
C GLU A 9 -65.66 15.76 -8.07
N PRO A 10 -66.41 15.49 -9.15
CA PRO A 10 -66.11 15.98 -10.49
C PRO A 10 -66.67 17.38 -10.68
N ARG A 11 -65.91 18.43 -10.36
CA ARG A 11 -66.27 19.81 -10.69
C ARG A 11 -65.07 20.65 -11.16
N GLY A 12 -64.54 20.28 -12.32
CA GLY A 12 -63.66 21.14 -13.11
C GLY A 12 -64.13 21.14 -14.56
N TYR A 13 -64.89 22.16 -14.96
CA TYR A 13 -65.23 22.34 -16.38
C TYR A 13 -63.94 22.50 -17.18
N LEU A 14 -63.61 21.52 -18.02
CA LEU A 14 -62.51 21.59 -18.96
C LEU A 14 -62.71 22.82 -19.85
N ARG A 15 -61.90 23.88 -19.65
CA ARG A 15 -61.97 25.10 -20.45
C ARG A 15 -61.14 24.95 -21.71
N ILE A 16 -61.65 25.45 -22.83
CA ILE A 16 -60.87 25.57 -24.06
C ILE A 16 -59.65 26.47 -23.77
N GLY A 17 -58.46 26.01 -24.17
CA GLY A 17 -57.16 26.60 -23.84
C GLY A 17 -56.44 25.94 -22.66
N ALA A 18 -57.09 25.01 -21.95
CA ALA A 18 -56.49 24.29 -20.84
C ALA A 18 -55.39 23.31 -21.30
N PRO A 19 -54.19 23.34 -20.70
CA PRO A 19 -53.21 22.29 -20.89
C PRO A 19 -53.68 21.01 -20.18
N VAL A 20 -53.65 19.90 -20.90
CA VAL A 20 -54.12 18.59 -20.45
C VAL A 20 -53.09 17.50 -20.76
N ARG A 21 -53.05 16.48 -19.92
CA ARG A 21 -52.24 15.26 -20.11
C ARG A 21 -53.13 14.05 -20.29
N VAL A 22 -52.79 13.18 -21.23
CA VAL A 22 -53.46 11.87 -21.36
C VAL A 22 -53.06 10.98 -20.18
N VAL A 23 -54.03 10.52 -19.39
CA VAL A 23 -53.77 9.60 -18.27
C VAL A 23 -54.10 8.15 -18.60
N LYS A 24 -54.87 7.90 -19.67
CA LYS A 24 -55.28 6.55 -20.10
C LYS A 24 -55.33 6.44 -21.63
N GLY A 25 -54.87 5.31 -22.17
CA GLY A 25 -54.86 5.02 -23.61
C GLY A 25 -53.45 4.89 -24.21
N VAL A 26 -53.37 4.68 -25.53
CA VAL A 26 -52.12 4.45 -26.28
C VAL A 26 -51.15 5.65 -26.19
N ASN A 27 -51.68 6.85 -26.00
CA ASN A 27 -50.92 8.10 -25.95
C ASN A 27 -50.72 8.60 -24.49
N ARG A 28 -50.63 7.68 -23.52
CA ARG A 28 -50.51 8.04 -22.09
C ARG A 28 -49.25 8.89 -21.86
N ASN A 29 -49.40 9.95 -21.07
CA ASN A 29 -48.43 11.01 -20.77
C ASN A 29 -48.22 12.07 -21.86
N ASP A 30 -48.86 11.95 -23.03
CA ASP A 30 -48.78 13.02 -24.03
C ASP A 30 -49.46 14.29 -23.50
N LEU A 31 -48.84 15.43 -23.84
CA LEU A 31 -49.25 16.76 -23.44
C LEU A 31 -49.95 17.46 -24.60
N GLY A 32 -51.08 18.09 -24.31
CA GLY A 32 -51.85 18.82 -25.30
C GLY A 32 -52.63 19.97 -24.70
N VAL A 33 -53.34 20.69 -25.56
CA VAL A 33 -54.21 21.79 -25.16
C VAL A 33 -55.61 21.50 -25.67
N LEU A 34 -56.59 21.64 -24.79
CA LEU A 34 -57.98 21.43 -25.11
C LEU A 34 -58.46 22.56 -26.03
N VAL A 35 -58.86 22.25 -27.25
CA VAL A 35 -59.18 23.24 -28.29
C VAL A 35 -60.68 23.32 -28.61
N GLY A 36 -61.46 22.33 -28.18
CA GLY A 36 -62.91 22.33 -28.36
C GLY A 36 -63.63 21.34 -27.45
N SER A 37 -64.93 21.51 -27.29
CA SER A 37 -65.82 20.53 -26.66
C SER A 37 -66.94 20.15 -27.64
N HIS A 38 -67.33 18.88 -27.64
CA HIS A 38 -68.34 18.40 -28.56
C HIS A 38 -69.73 18.93 -28.16
N LYS A 39 -70.50 19.47 -29.12
CA LYS A 39 -71.74 20.22 -28.83
C LYS A 39 -72.87 19.35 -28.24
N THR A 40 -72.92 18.08 -28.61
CA THR A 40 -73.99 17.15 -28.22
C THR A 40 -73.59 16.19 -27.10
N ASP A 41 -72.29 15.97 -26.88
CA ASP A 41 -71.78 15.04 -25.87
C ASP A 41 -70.66 15.71 -25.06
N LYS A 42 -71.00 16.15 -23.86
CA LYS A 42 -70.07 16.86 -22.96
C LYS A 42 -68.95 15.96 -22.41
N SER A 43 -69.02 14.65 -22.64
CA SER A 43 -67.98 13.71 -22.23
C SER A 43 -66.80 13.62 -23.21
N ARG A 44 -66.88 14.28 -24.38
CA ARG A 44 -65.84 14.27 -25.41
C ARG A 44 -65.35 15.68 -25.75
N VAL A 45 -64.04 15.79 -25.97
CA VAL A 45 -63.33 17.04 -26.19
C VAL A 45 -62.31 16.89 -27.32
N ASP A 46 -62.04 18.00 -28.01
CA ASP A 46 -61.02 18.06 -29.03
C ASP A 46 -59.72 18.57 -28.38
N VAL A 47 -58.61 17.85 -28.57
CA VAL A 47 -57.32 18.17 -27.98
C VAL A 47 -56.28 18.32 -29.07
N LYS A 48 -55.51 19.40 -29.04
CA LYS A 48 -54.33 19.60 -29.87
C LYS A 48 -53.10 19.16 -29.12
N TRP A 49 -52.52 18.03 -29.54
CA TRP A 49 -51.28 17.51 -28.97
C TRP A 49 -50.08 18.30 -29.47
N TYR A 50 -49.07 18.48 -28.63
CA TYR A 50 -47.83 19.12 -29.04
C TYR A 50 -47.07 18.20 -30.02
N GLY A 51 -47.02 18.59 -31.29
CA GLY A 51 -46.27 17.90 -32.35
C GLY A 51 -47.08 16.99 -33.28
N THR A 52 -48.26 16.51 -32.86
CA THR A 52 -49.06 15.53 -33.62
C THR A 52 -50.39 16.06 -34.16
N GLY A 53 -50.72 17.33 -33.91
CA GLY A 53 -51.90 18.00 -34.46
C GLY A 53 -53.15 17.88 -33.60
N THR A 54 -54.32 18.22 -34.15
CA THR A 54 -55.60 18.22 -33.41
C THR A 54 -56.33 16.90 -33.58
N VAL A 55 -56.59 16.24 -32.46
CA VAL A 55 -57.39 15.01 -32.38
C VAL A 55 -58.77 15.37 -31.84
N LYS A 56 -59.80 14.97 -32.58
CA LYS A 56 -61.20 15.21 -32.21
C LYS A 56 -61.78 14.06 -31.40
N ASP A 57 -62.81 14.35 -30.62
CA ASP A 57 -63.62 13.36 -29.89
C ASP A 57 -62.86 12.50 -28.87
N VAL A 58 -61.91 13.09 -28.16
CA VAL A 58 -61.20 12.41 -27.07
C VAL A 58 -62.07 12.36 -25.81
N PRO A 59 -62.25 11.20 -25.16
CA PRO A 59 -62.98 11.12 -23.90
C PRO A 59 -62.31 11.98 -22.83
N ALA A 60 -63.07 12.91 -22.24
CA ALA A 60 -62.60 13.79 -21.18
C ALA A 60 -62.07 13.03 -19.95
N SER A 61 -62.59 11.82 -19.69
CA SER A 61 -62.15 10.93 -18.62
C SER A 61 -60.73 10.37 -18.81
N CYS A 62 -60.17 10.46 -20.02
CA CYS A 62 -58.80 10.07 -20.30
C CYS A 62 -57.80 11.22 -20.11
N LEU A 63 -58.26 12.41 -19.67
CA LEU A 63 -57.46 13.63 -19.59
C LEU A 63 -57.38 14.17 -18.17
N GLU A 64 -56.22 14.72 -17.82
CA GLU A 64 -55.97 15.40 -16.54
C GLU A 64 -55.48 16.84 -16.79
N TYR A 65 -56.01 17.81 -16.05
CA TYR A 65 -55.64 19.22 -16.18
C TYR A 65 -54.27 19.48 -15.53
N ILE A 66 -53.39 20.18 -16.23
CA ILE A 66 -52.07 20.57 -15.69
C ILE A 66 -52.11 22.02 -15.24
N ASN A 67 -51.86 22.28 -13.97
CA ASN A 67 -51.90 23.64 -13.44
C ASN A 67 -50.57 24.37 -13.74
N MET A 68 -50.50 25.13 -14.83
CA MET A 68 -49.26 25.76 -15.34
C MET A 68 -48.65 26.87 -14.45
N VAL A 69 -49.39 27.42 -13.48
CA VAL A 69 -48.91 28.50 -12.60
C VAL A 69 -47.72 28.07 -11.71
N VAL A 70 -47.58 26.77 -11.44
CA VAL A 70 -46.49 26.23 -10.62
C VAL A 70 -45.18 26.13 -11.43
N VAL A 71 -45.27 25.90 -12.74
CA VAL A 71 -44.09 25.71 -13.61
C VAL A 71 -43.34 27.02 -13.85
N ASP A 72 -44.04 28.14 -14.05
CA ASP A 72 -43.41 29.45 -14.26
C ASP A 72 -42.70 30.00 -13.00
N ALA A 73 -43.23 29.69 -11.80
CA ALA A 73 -42.62 30.13 -10.55
C ALA A 73 -41.35 29.33 -10.20
N GLU A 74 -41.33 28.04 -10.53
CA GLU A 74 -40.14 27.20 -10.35
C GLU A 74 -39.05 27.52 -11.37
N GLN A 75 -39.42 27.82 -12.62
CA GLN A 75 -38.47 28.21 -13.65
C GLN A 75 -37.76 29.53 -13.29
N ARG A 76 -38.50 30.54 -12.82
CA ARG A 76 -37.91 31.81 -12.36
C ARG A 76 -36.96 31.63 -11.16
N LYS A 77 -37.31 30.77 -10.21
CA LYS A 77 -36.43 30.43 -9.08
C LYS A 77 -35.16 29.71 -9.53
N ARG A 78 -35.24 28.92 -10.59
CA ARG A 78 -34.09 28.24 -11.18
C ARG A 78 -33.15 29.23 -11.87
N ASP A 79 -33.70 30.11 -12.69
CA ASP A 79 -32.94 31.14 -13.40
C ASP A 79 -32.25 32.14 -12.44
N GLU A 80 -32.92 32.45 -11.31
CA GLU A 80 -32.36 33.34 -10.28
C GLU A 80 -31.23 32.67 -9.48
N ARG A 81 -31.35 31.37 -9.19
CA ARG A 81 -30.25 30.58 -8.61
C ARG A 81 -29.06 30.50 -9.56
N GLU A 82 -29.31 30.20 -10.84
CA GLU A 82 -28.23 30.13 -11.83
C GLU A 82 -27.50 31.48 -12.02
N ARG A 83 -28.20 32.61 -11.87
CA ARG A 83 -27.56 33.93 -11.87
C ARG A 83 -26.72 34.18 -10.62
N MET A 84 -27.21 33.80 -9.44
CA MET A 84 -26.41 33.90 -8.21
C MET A 84 -25.18 33.00 -8.26
N ASP A 85 -25.34 31.76 -8.73
CA ASP A 85 -24.23 30.80 -8.86
C ASP A 85 -23.18 31.31 -9.85
N ARG A 86 -23.58 31.93 -10.97
CA ARG A 86 -22.63 32.59 -11.89
C ARG A 86 -21.91 33.77 -11.26
N GLN A 87 -22.60 34.64 -10.51
CA GLN A 87 -21.95 35.75 -9.80
C GLN A 87 -20.97 35.27 -8.74
N ILE A 88 -21.32 34.21 -8.01
CA ILE A 88 -20.42 33.59 -7.03
C ILE A 88 -19.18 33.05 -7.74
N LEU A 89 -19.36 32.30 -8.83
CA LEU A 89 -18.26 31.75 -9.61
C LEU A 89 -17.35 32.84 -10.18
N GLU A 90 -17.90 33.90 -10.77
CA GLU A 90 -17.11 35.04 -11.27
C GLU A 90 -16.34 35.73 -10.14
N SER A 91 -16.96 35.90 -8.96
CA SER A 91 -16.29 36.47 -7.80
C SER A 91 -15.16 35.57 -7.27
N GLU A 92 -15.32 34.25 -7.35
CA GLU A 92 -14.29 33.29 -6.97
C GLU A 92 -13.15 33.24 -7.97
N ILE A 93 -13.43 33.32 -9.27
CA ILE A 93 -12.42 33.41 -10.33
C ILE A 93 -11.57 34.68 -10.11
N MET A 94 -12.22 35.83 -9.93
CA MET A 94 -11.53 37.10 -9.64
C MET A 94 -10.68 37.04 -8.37
N LYS A 95 -11.18 36.39 -7.30
CA LYS A 95 -10.40 36.17 -6.08
C LYS A 95 -9.20 35.27 -6.32
N ARG A 96 -9.36 34.16 -7.06
CA ARG A 96 -8.27 33.24 -7.40
C ARG A 96 -7.22 33.91 -8.27
N GLU A 97 -7.61 34.72 -9.24
CA GLU A 97 -6.69 35.50 -10.07
C GLU A 97 -5.94 36.57 -9.27
N ARG A 98 -6.60 37.21 -8.30
CA ARG A 98 -5.95 38.16 -7.39
C ARG A 98 -4.93 37.47 -6.51
N VAL A 99 -5.31 36.34 -5.88
CA VAL A 99 -4.40 35.52 -5.06
C VAL A 99 -3.27 34.95 -5.91
N GLY A 100 -3.52 34.57 -7.15
CA GLY A 100 -2.49 34.13 -8.10
C GLY A 100 -1.47 35.22 -8.39
N ARG A 101 -1.93 36.46 -8.67
CA ARG A 101 -1.06 37.63 -8.85
C ARG A 101 -0.26 37.97 -7.60
N GLU A 102 -0.89 37.95 -6.42
CA GLU A 102 -0.21 38.21 -5.14
C GLU A 102 0.86 37.14 -4.84
N ARG A 103 0.56 35.86 -5.09
CA ARG A 103 1.53 34.77 -4.98
C ARG A 103 2.71 34.93 -5.95
N GLN A 104 2.43 35.34 -7.18
CA GLN A 104 3.48 35.56 -8.17
C GLN A 104 4.38 36.74 -7.78
N THR A 105 3.82 37.83 -7.26
CA THR A 105 4.62 38.95 -6.74
C THR A 105 5.45 38.59 -5.51
N LEU A 106 4.94 37.70 -4.65
CA LEU A 106 5.69 37.19 -3.49
C LEU A 106 6.84 36.29 -3.94
N ALA A 107 6.58 35.37 -4.88
CA ALA A 107 7.61 34.50 -5.45
C ALA A 107 8.72 35.32 -6.15
N ASP A 108 8.36 36.35 -6.91
CA ASP A 108 9.34 37.25 -7.54
C ASP A 108 10.17 38.04 -6.51
N ALA A 109 9.55 38.43 -5.39
CA ALA A 109 10.24 39.14 -4.32
C ALA A 109 11.17 38.22 -3.50
N ASP A 110 10.75 36.99 -3.25
CA ASP A 110 11.56 35.96 -2.59
C ASP A 110 12.74 35.54 -3.47
N TRP A 111 12.51 35.31 -4.77
CA TRP A 111 13.56 35.04 -5.74
C TRP A 111 14.59 36.17 -5.83
N LYS A 112 14.15 37.44 -5.81
CA LYS A 112 15.07 38.58 -5.78
C LYS A 112 15.88 38.66 -4.48
N ARG A 113 15.28 38.28 -3.33
CA ARG A 113 16.00 38.20 -2.05
C ARG A 113 17.05 37.08 -2.07
N GLU A 114 16.70 35.93 -2.64
CA GLU A 114 17.62 34.81 -2.80
C GLU A 114 18.78 35.16 -3.74
N GLN A 115 18.49 35.80 -4.88
CA GLN A 115 19.53 36.32 -5.78
C GLN A 115 20.46 37.31 -5.08
N ALA A 116 19.92 38.27 -4.31
CA ALA A 116 20.73 39.24 -3.57
C ALA A 116 21.63 38.52 -2.54
N SER A 117 21.09 37.54 -1.81
CA SER A 117 21.85 36.74 -0.84
C SER A 117 22.98 35.94 -1.49
N ILE A 118 22.76 35.37 -2.67
CA ILE A 118 23.79 34.64 -3.42
C ILE A 118 24.88 35.61 -3.89
N VAL A 119 24.51 36.79 -4.39
CA VAL A 119 25.46 37.81 -4.84
C VAL A 119 26.31 38.32 -3.67
N ASP A 120 25.70 38.58 -2.51
CA ASP A 120 26.42 39.01 -1.31
C ASP A 120 27.38 37.92 -0.80
N ALA A 121 26.96 36.64 -0.82
CA ALA A 121 27.82 35.52 -0.46
C ALA A 121 29.03 35.39 -1.41
N LEU A 122 28.80 35.47 -2.72
CA LEU A 122 29.87 35.45 -3.71
C LEU A 122 30.80 36.66 -3.60
N GLN A 123 30.28 37.85 -3.30
CA GLN A 123 31.12 39.04 -3.07
C GLN A 123 31.99 38.88 -1.82
N SER A 124 31.44 38.38 -0.72
CA SER A 124 32.19 38.07 0.49
C SER A 124 33.31 37.06 0.23
N GLU A 125 33.05 36.02 -0.57
CA GLU A 125 34.04 35.01 -0.94
C GLU A 125 35.14 35.60 -1.83
N VAL A 126 34.78 36.44 -2.81
CA VAL A 126 35.74 37.17 -3.65
C VAL A 126 36.61 38.13 -2.82
N GLU A 127 36.05 38.82 -1.84
CA GLU A 127 36.82 39.70 -0.94
C GLU A 127 37.75 38.91 -0.02
N SER A 128 37.29 37.76 0.49
CA SER A 128 38.12 36.81 1.24
C SER A 128 39.31 36.33 0.40
N LEU A 129 39.06 35.83 -0.82
CA LEU A 129 40.11 35.39 -1.75
C LEU A 129 41.06 36.54 -2.12
N LYS A 130 40.56 37.76 -2.32
CA LYS A 130 41.42 38.93 -2.57
C LYS A 130 42.33 39.21 -1.37
N SER A 131 41.82 39.11 -0.15
CA SER A 131 42.59 39.30 1.07
C SER A 131 43.66 38.22 1.25
N GLU A 132 43.36 36.96 0.91
CA GLU A 132 44.29 35.84 0.94
C GLU A 132 45.38 35.97 -0.15
N VAL A 133 45.01 36.36 -1.36
CA VAL A 133 45.98 36.66 -2.42
C VAL A 133 46.88 37.83 -2.03
N ALA A 134 46.34 38.85 -1.35
CA ALA A 134 47.12 39.98 -0.84
C ALA A 134 48.06 39.56 0.30
N SER A 135 47.62 38.69 1.22
CA SER A 135 48.45 38.16 2.31
C SER A 135 49.57 37.27 1.76
N LEU A 136 49.27 36.38 0.81
CA LEU A 136 50.27 35.55 0.12
C LEU A 136 51.26 36.40 -0.69
N LYS A 137 50.82 37.50 -1.31
CA LYS A 137 51.72 38.46 -1.97
C LYS A 137 52.61 39.18 -0.96
N ALA A 138 52.06 39.60 0.18
CA ALA A 138 52.80 40.26 1.25
C ALA A 138 53.83 39.31 1.90
N GLU A 139 53.45 38.06 2.15
CA GLU A 139 54.34 37.01 2.66
C GLU A 139 55.47 36.71 1.65
N ARG A 140 55.16 36.69 0.36
CA ARG A 140 56.15 36.54 -0.71
C ARG A 140 57.10 37.74 -0.84
N GLN A 141 56.70 38.92 -0.37
CA GLN A 141 57.53 40.14 -0.34
C GLN A 141 58.30 40.29 0.98
N SER A 142 57.77 39.79 2.11
CA SER A 142 58.41 39.84 3.42
C SER A 142 59.34 38.66 3.68
N SER A 143 59.18 37.56 2.95
CA SER A 143 60.12 36.43 2.96
C SER A 143 61.42 36.88 2.31
N THR A 144 62.43 37.18 3.11
CA THR A 144 63.80 37.22 2.60
C THR A 144 64.08 35.87 1.93
N ALA A 145 64.49 35.90 0.66
CA ALA A 145 64.75 34.72 -0.17
C ALA A 145 65.59 33.61 0.53
N SER A 146 66.43 34.01 1.48
CA SER A 146 67.27 33.15 2.29
C SER A 146 66.53 32.30 3.33
N SER A 147 65.38 32.73 3.86
CA SER A 147 64.61 31.97 4.86
C SER A 147 63.82 30.82 4.22
N SER A 148 63.14 31.05 3.10
CA SER A 148 62.35 30.04 2.39
C SER A 148 63.22 28.97 1.70
N LEU A 149 64.42 29.33 1.24
CA LEU A 149 65.40 28.37 0.69
C LEU A 149 66.09 27.54 1.79
N SER A 150 66.04 27.99 3.05
CA SER A 150 66.69 27.30 4.17
C SER A 150 65.86 26.15 4.77
N SER A 151 64.54 26.18 4.59
CA SER A 151 63.60 25.14 5.06
C SER A 151 63.46 23.94 4.11
N PHE A 152 64.00 24.03 2.89
CA PHE A 152 63.93 22.94 1.91
C PHE A 152 64.92 21.82 2.23
N SER A 153 64.40 20.59 2.34
CA SER A 153 65.21 19.37 2.46
C SER A 153 65.19 18.59 1.13
N PRO A 154 66.33 18.10 0.62
CA PRO A 154 66.38 17.23 -0.56
C PRO A 154 65.50 15.97 -0.45
N SER A 155 65.26 15.46 0.77
CA SER A 155 64.37 14.33 1.01
C SER A 155 62.91 14.61 0.67
N ALA A 156 62.49 15.88 0.65
CA ALA A 156 61.13 16.26 0.25
C ALA A 156 60.87 16.02 -1.24
N LEU A 157 61.89 16.20 -2.09
CA LEU A 157 61.81 15.90 -3.52
C LEU A 157 61.62 14.40 -3.78
N GLU A 158 62.33 13.54 -3.05
CA GLU A 158 62.16 12.10 -3.13
C GLU A 158 60.78 11.65 -2.65
N GLY A 159 60.25 12.28 -1.60
CA GLY A 159 58.88 12.07 -1.12
C GLY A 159 57.82 12.41 -2.18
N VAL A 160 57.92 13.59 -2.81
CA VAL A 160 57.00 13.99 -3.89
C VAL A 160 57.12 13.06 -5.09
N GLN A 161 58.34 12.69 -5.51
CA GLN A 161 58.52 11.73 -6.61
C GLN A 161 57.93 10.35 -6.31
N THR A 162 57.99 9.91 -5.05
CA THR A 162 57.36 8.65 -4.62
C THR A 162 55.84 8.74 -4.69
N LEU A 163 55.25 9.87 -4.26
CA LEU A 163 53.82 10.13 -4.42
C LEU A 163 53.41 10.23 -5.89
N THR A 164 54.19 10.88 -6.74
CA THR A 164 53.97 10.93 -8.19
C THR A 164 53.98 9.54 -8.82
N LYS A 165 54.93 8.67 -8.42
CA LYS A 165 54.94 7.27 -8.88
C LYS A 165 53.68 6.53 -8.42
N ARG A 166 53.28 6.68 -7.15
CA ARG A 166 52.07 6.05 -6.61
C ARG A 166 50.81 6.53 -7.33
N ALA A 167 50.68 7.84 -7.54
CA ALA A 167 49.57 8.44 -8.24
C ALA A 167 49.50 8.01 -9.72
N ARG A 168 50.64 7.88 -10.41
CA ARG A 168 50.69 7.36 -11.80
C ARG A 168 50.24 5.91 -11.94
N VAL A 169 50.45 5.10 -10.91
CA VAL A 169 49.99 3.70 -10.88
C VAL A 169 48.52 3.62 -10.45
N PHE A 170 47.99 4.69 -9.86
CA PHE A 170 46.61 4.74 -9.43
C PHE A 170 45.67 4.91 -10.63
N ASP A 171 44.79 3.94 -10.81
CA ASP A 171 43.86 3.92 -11.94
C ASP A 171 42.62 4.79 -11.62
N SER A 172 42.57 5.98 -12.21
CA SER A 172 41.44 6.91 -12.08
C SER A 172 40.15 6.37 -12.71
N VAL A 173 40.24 5.51 -13.73
CA VAL A 173 39.07 4.88 -14.35
C VAL A 173 38.48 3.85 -13.40
N ALA A 174 39.34 3.04 -12.76
CA ALA A 174 38.91 2.11 -11.72
C ALA A 174 38.27 2.83 -10.52
N LEU A 175 38.78 4.01 -10.14
CA LEU A 175 38.17 4.81 -9.08
C LEU A 175 36.78 5.33 -9.46
N SER A 176 36.59 5.86 -10.67
CA SER A 176 35.26 6.30 -11.13
C SER A 176 34.26 5.14 -11.10
N GLY A 177 34.65 3.98 -11.63
CA GLY A 177 33.82 2.78 -11.57
C GLY A 177 33.53 2.31 -10.14
N ALA A 178 34.51 2.40 -9.23
CA ALA A 178 34.30 2.09 -7.82
C ALA A 178 33.30 3.04 -7.16
N VAL A 179 33.35 4.34 -7.46
CA VAL A 179 32.40 5.34 -6.95
C VAL A 179 30.99 5.07 -7.49
N GLU A 180 30.83 4.81 -8.79
CA GLU A 180 29.53 4.46 -9.40
C GLU A 180 28.93 3.18 -8.81
N ASN A 181 29.79 2.19 -8.54
CA ASN A 181 29.41 0.95 -7.86
C ASN A 181 28.90 1.24 -6.44
N LEU A 182 29.59 2.06 -5.65
CA LEU A 182 29.14 2.44 -4.31
C LEU A 182 27.86 3.28 -4.34
N GLU A 183 27.71 4.17 -5.32
CA GLU A 183 26.48 4.94 -5.55
C GLU A 183 25.28 4.03 -5.79
N THR A 184 25.47 2.94 -6.52
CA THR A 184 24.43 1.95 -6.79
C THR A 184 24.17 1.04 -5.57
N TYR A 185 25.22 0.67 -4.84
CA TYR A 185 25.15 -0.26 -3.72
C TYR A 185 24.51 0.35 -2.47
N LEU A 186 24.85 1.60 -2.14
CA LEU A 186 24.45 2.22 -0.87
C LEU A 186 22.91 2.28 -0.68
N PRO A 187 22.10 2.71 -1.66
CA PRO A 187 20.64 2.71 -1.52
C PRO A 187 20.04 1.30 -1.35
N LEU A 188 20.66 0.28 -1.96
CA LEU A 188 20.21 -1.11 -1.84
C LEU A 188 20.42 -1.62 -0.42
N VAL A 189 21.59 -1.35 0.18
CA VAL A 189 21.89 -1.73 1.56
C VAL A 189 20.98 -1.00 2.55
N GLN A 190 20.80 0.31 2.39
CA GLN A 190 19.88 1.07 3.26
C GLN A 190 18.44 0.54 3.15
N GLY A 191 18.00 0.25 1.92
CA GLY A 191 16.67 -0.28 1.65
C GLY A 191 16.46 -1.65 2.28
N ILE A 192 17.38 -2.59 2.08
CA ILE A 192 17.24 -3.95 2.60
C ILE A 192 17.36 -4.00 4.12
N THR A 193 18.26 -3.23 4.73
CA THR A 193 18.42 -3.18 6.19
C THR A 193 17.14 -2.69 6.86
N ALA A 194 16.55 -1.61 6.36
CA ALA A 194 15.28 -1.09 6.89
C ALA A 194 14.11 -2.09 6.73
N GLN A 195 14.07 -2.86 5.64
CA GLN A 195 13.05 -3.90 5.45
C GLN A 195 13.32 -5.12 6.35
N ALA A 196 14.57 -5.53 6.49
CA ALA A 196 14.99 -6.65 7.35
C ALA A 196 14.64 -6.38 8.82
N GLU A 197 14.86 -5.15 9.31
CA GLU A 197 14.50 -4.74 10.67
C GLU A 197 13.00 -4.87 10.91
N LYS A 198 12.17 -4.28 10.03
CA LYS A 198 10.70 -4.38 10.11
C LYS A 198 10.22 -5.83 10.11
N LEU A 199 10.84 -6.65 9.28
CA LEU A 199 10.48 -8.07 9.12
C LEU A 199 10.86 -8.88 10.36
N ARG A 200 12.06 -8.66 10.92
CA ARG A 200 12.49 -9.26 12.18
C ARG A 200 11.62 -8.84 13.36
N GLU A 201 11.23 -7.57 13.43
CA GLU A 201 10.31 -7.06 14.45
C GLU A 201 8.96 -7.76 14.33
N PHE A 202 8.40 -7.85 13.13
CA PHE A 202 7.14 -8.55 12.89
C PHE A 202 7.20 -10.03 13.28
N ILE A 203 8.26 -10.75 12.92
CA ILE A 203 8.44 -12.17 13.30
C ILE A 203 8.54 -12.31 14.82
N LYS A 204 9.29 -11.40 15.47
CA LYS A 204 9.48 -11.41 16.92
C LYS A 204 8.16 -11.18 17.68
N GLU A 205 7.29 -10.32 17.16
CA GLU A 205 5.96 -10.04 17.71
C GLU A 205 4.92 -11.14 17.42
N ASN A 206 5.15 -11.94 16.37
CA ASN A 206 4.22 -12.95 15.88
C ASN A 206 4.85 -14.34 15.87
N LYS A 207 5.36 -14.76 17.04
CA LYS A 207 5.90 -16.10 17.23
C LYS A 207 4.86 -17.16 16.88
N ARG A 208 5.31 -18.25 16.23
CA ARG A 208 4.43 -19.34 15.77
C ARG A 208 3.51 -19.89 16.87
N SER A 209 4.01 -20.02 18.10
CA SER A 209 3.24 -20.50 19.26
C SER A 209 2.07 -19.60 19.66
N GLU A 210 2.05 -18.34 19.22
CA GLU A 210 1.08 -17.31 19.63
C GLU A 210 0.15 -16.89 18.48
N LEU A 211 0.20 -17.56 17.32
CA LEU A 211 -0.59 -17.20 16.13
C LEU A 211 -2.05 -17.62 16.23
N VAL A 212 -2.32 -18.73 16.93
CA VAL A 212 -3.63 -19.37 16.99
C VAL A 212 -4.78 -18.44 17.42
N PRO A 213 -4.65 -17.60 18.47
CA PRO A 213 -5.73 -16.70 18.87
C PRO A 213 -5.86 -15.45 17.99
N LYS A 214 -4.91 -15.21 17.07
CA LYS A 214 -4.88 -14.01 16.22
C LYS A 214 -5.60 -14.27 14.90
N GLU A 215 -6.06 -13.20 14.26
CA GLU A 215 -6.64 -13.25 12.92
C GLU A 215 -5.53 -13.50 11.88
N CYS A 216 -5.40 -14.74 11.40
CA CYS A 216 -4.27 -15.14 10.56
C CYS A 216 -4.36 -14.55 9.14
N SER A 217 -5.54 -14.19 8.66
CA SER A 217 -5.75 -13.59 7.33
C SER A 217 -5.14 -12.20 7.23
N THR A 218 -5.35 -11.35 8.24
CA THR A 218 -4.81 -9.98 8.28
C THR A 218 -3.30 -9.97 8.53
N LEU A 219 -2.81 -10.88 9.38
CA LEU A 219 -1.39 -11.10 9.59
C LEU A 219 -0.70 -11.60 8.31
N SER A 220 -1.29 -12.56 7.59
CA SER A 220 -0.76 -13.05 6.32
C SER A 220 -0.67 -11.93 5.28
N ALA A 221 -1.73 -11.14 5.11
CA ALA A 221 -1.74 -10.03 4.16
C ALA A 221 -0.66 -8.98 4.48
N SER A 222 -0.45 -8.68 5.76
CA SER A 222 0.58 -7.76 6.23
C SER A 222 1.99 -8.30 5.97
N LEU A 223 2.23 -9.55 6.34
CA LEU A 223 3.51 -10.22 6.12
C LEU A 223 3.82 -10.36 4.63
N ALA A 224 2.83 -10.69 3.79
CA ALA A 224 3.02 -10.87 2.35
C ALA A 224 3.47 -9.56 1.68
N LYS A 225 2.91 -8.43 2.10
CA LYS A 225 3.33 -7.10 1.63
C LYS A 225 4.76 -6.77 2.05
N MET A 226 5.12 -7.02 3.31
CA MET A 226 6.48 -6.78 3.81
C MET A 226 7.50 -7.70 3.14
N HIS A 227 7.18 -8.99 3.03
CA HIS A 227 7.99 -9.99 2.36
C HIS A 227 8.21 -9.64 0.88
N SER A 228 7.18 -9.22 0.14
CA SER A 228 7.34 -8.81 -1.26
C SER A 228 8.32 -7.64 -1.43
N ALA A 229 8.26 -6.65 -0.54
CA ALA A 229 9.18 -5.51 -0.57
C ALA A 229 10.61 -5.95 -0.21
N TYR A 230 10.76 -6.74 0.85
CA TYR A 230 12.03 -7.30 1.28
C TYR A 230 12.68 -8.18 0.21
N HIS A 231 11.92 -9.12 -0.36
CA HIS A 231 12.37 -10.05 -1.39
C HIS A 231 12.85 -9.33 -2.65
N THR A 232 12.18 -8.23 -3.03
CA THR A 232 12.59 -7.40 -4.17
C THR A 232 13.94 -6.70 -3.88
N SER A 233 14.12 -6.18 -2.66
CA SER A 233 15.39 -5.57 -2.24
C SER A 233 16.52 -6.61 -2.16
N LEU A 234 16.23 -7.81 -1.64
CA LEU A 234 17.18 -8.92 -1.60
C LEU A 234 17.59 -9.35 -3.01
N ALA A 235 16.62 -9.57 -3.90
CA ALA A 235 16.90 -9.90 -5.30
C ALA A 235 17.78 -8.83 -5.96
N SER A 236 17.49 -7.55 -5.75
CA SER A 236 18.28 -6.44 -6.28
C SER A 236 19.71 -6.43 -5.72
N LEU A 237 19.88 -6.66 -4.41
CA LEU A 237 21.20 -6.75 -3.78
C LEU A 237 22.01 -7.95 -4.31
N THR A 238 21.37 -9.10 -4.49
CA THR A 238 22.03 -10.32 -5.00
C THR A 238 22.34 -10.25 -6.50
N ALA A 239 21.65 -9.37 -7.24
CA ALA A 239 21.87 -9.15 -8.67
C ALA A 239 23.06 -8.22 -8.95
N VAL A 240 23.63 -7.59 -7.93
CA VAL A 240 24.83 -6.76 -8.05
C VAL A 240 26.00 -7.63 -8.50
N ASP A 241 26.62 -7.26 -9.61
CA ASP A 241 27.66 -8.04 -10.31
C ASP A 241 29.10 -7.69 -9.90
N PHE A 242 29.26 -6.87 -8.85
CA PHE A 242 30.55 -6.47 -8.31
C PHE A 242 30.65 -6.75 -6.80
N LYS A 243 31.88 -6.79 -6.30
CA LYS A 243 32.16 -6.91 -4.87
C LYS A 243 32.30 -5.52 -4.25
N PRO A 244 31.44 -5.14 -3.29
CA PRO A 244 31.51 -3.82 -2.66
C PRO A 244 32.81 -3.63 -1.87
N GLU A 245 33.42 -4.70 -1.36
CA GLU A 245 34.70 -4.65 -0.63
C GLU A 245 35.84 -4.13 -1.50
N ASP A 246 35.90 -4.60 -2.76
CA ASP A 246 36.93 -4.19 -3.72
C ASP A 246 36.77 -2.70 -4.07
N ALA A 247 35.53 -2.23 -4.27
CA ALA A 247 35.24 -0.83 -4.52
C ALA A 247 35.61 0.06 -3.32
N MET A 248 35.27 -0.36 -2.09
CA MET A 248 35.65 0.33 -0.87
C MET A 248 37.18 0.39 -0.68
N GLU A 249 37.92 -0.66 -1.04
CA GLU A 249 39.39 -0.66 -0.95
C GLU A 249 40.03 0.35 -1.91
N ILE A 250 39.51 0.47 -3.14
CA ILE A 250 39.95 1.46 -4.11
C ILE A 250 39.70 2.89 -3.59
N VAL A 251 38.51 3.15 -3.06
CA VAL A 251 38.15 4.47 -2.49
C VAL A 251 38.99 4.80 -1.26
N ARG A 252 39.20 3.87 -0.33
CA ARG A 252 40.12 4.06 0.82
C ARG A 252 41.55 4.35 0.37
N SER A 253 42.00 3.69 -0.69
CA SER A 253 43.33 3.92 -1.26
C SER A 253 43.46 5.34 -1.85
N ALA A 254 42.41 5.84 -2.50
CA ALA A 254 42.33 7.22 -3.00
C ALA A 254 42.35 8.24 -1.84
N ILE A 255 41.54 8.04 -0.80
CA ILE A 255 41.51 8.90 0.38
C ILE A 255 42.89 8.92 1.08
N THR A 256 43.56 7.76 1.15
CA THR A 256 44.93 7.66 1.69
C THR A 256 45.95 8.41 0.84
N LEU A 257 45.78 8.42 -0.49
CA LEU A 257 46.62 9.21 -1.39
C LEU A 257 46.38 10.71 -1.17
N LEU A 258 45.13 11.15 -1.06
CA LEU A 258 44.77 12.55 -0.78
C LEU A 258 45.29 13.03 0.59
N SER A 259 45.18 12.20 1.63
CA SER A 259 45.71 12.55 2.95
C SER A 259 47.23 12.70 2.94
N ALA A 260 47.96 11.88 2.19
CA ALA A 260 49.39 12.04 2.00
C ALA A 260 49.77 13.34 1.25
N LEU A 261 48.90 13.82 0.35
CA LEU A 261 49.08 15.07 -0.39
C LEU A 261 48.76 16.33 0.42
N SER A 262 47.96 16.20 1.47
CA SER A 262 47.50 17.33 2.30
C SER A 262 48.64 18.20 2.87
N SER A 263 49.84 17.62 3.04
CA SER A 263 51.03 18.29 3.55
C SER A 263 51.96 18.87 2.47
N VAL A 264 51.72 18.55 1.19
CA VAL A 264 52.55 19.00 0.07
C VAL A 264 52.15 20.42 -0.33
N ARG A 265 53.10 21.34 -0.31
CA ARG A 265 52.90 22.76 -0.67
C ARG A 265 54.04 23.23 -1.56
N LEU A 266 53.72 24.15 -2.49
CA LEU A 266 54.73 24.83 -3.28
C LEU A 266 55.59 25.70 -2.36
N VAL A 267 56.91 25.68 -2.56
CA VAL A 267 57.84 26.55 -1.84
C VAL A 267 57.97 27.86 -2.62
N PRO A 268 57.71 29.02 -2.00
CA PRO A 268 57.84 30.30 -2.70
C PRO A 268 59.30 30.55 -3.11
N LEU A 269 59.48 30.86 -4.40
CA LEU A 269 60.78 31.23 -4.97
C LEU A 269 60.88 32.76 -5.14
N PRO A 270 62.06 33.35 -4.92
CA PRO A 270 62.32 34.76 -5.21
C PRO A 270 62.24 35.03 -6.72
N GLN A 271 61.76 36.22 -7.09
CA GLN A 271 61.62 36.64 -8.48
C GLN A 271 62.95 37.08 -9.11
N ASP A 272 63.87 37.58 -8.30
CA ASP A 272 65.21 38.02 -8.72
C ASP A 272 66.27 37.04 -8.20
N THR A 273 67.14 36.59 -9.10
CA THR A 273 68.24 35.65 -8.83
C THR A 273 69.61 36.33 -8.84
N ALA A 274 69.69 37.63 -9.18
CA ALA A 274 70.94 38.36 -9.39
C ALA A 274 71.83 38.45 -8.14
N HIS A 275 71.24 38.31 -6.95
CA HIS A 275 71.92 38.43 -5.66
C HIS A 275 72.13 37.10 -4.93
N LEU A 276 71.83 35.96 -5.57
CA LEU A 276 72.01 34.63 -4.97
C LEU A 276 73.48 34.20 -5.04
N THR A 277 74.01 33.69 -3.94
CA THR A 277 75.30 32.97 -3.92
C THR A 277 75.20 31.67 -4.71
N LEU A 278 76.33 31.09 -5.15
CA LEU A 278 76.35 29.79 -5.86
C LEU A 278 75.60 28.66 -5.12
N LEU A 279 75.67 28.66 -3.78
CA LEU A 279 74.98 27.67 -2.94
C LEU A 279 73.47 27.93 -2.91
N GLU A 280 73.04 29.18 -2.84
CA GLU A 280 71.63 29.57 -2.92
C GLU A 280 71.05 29.35 -4.32
N THR A 281 71.82 29.61 -5.38
CA THR A 281 71.44 29.30 -6.77
C THR A 281 71.24 27.79 -6.96
N ARG A 282 72.12 26.95 -6.40
CA ARG A 282 71.92 25.48 -6.42
C ARG A 282 70.63 25.07 -5.70
N LYS A 283 70.35 25.64 -4.52
CA LYS A 283 69.10 25.38 -3.78
C LYS A 283 67.87 25.88 -4.53
N TYR A 284 67.95 27.05 -5.15
CA TYR A 284 66.90 27.62 -5.99
C TYR A 284 66.48 26.63 -7.10
N ILE A 285 67.46 26.10 -7.84
CA ILE A 285 67.22 25.09 -8.89
C ILE A 285 66.57 23.83 -8.32
N GLN A 286 67.00 23.35 -7.14
CA GLN A 286 66.40 22.18 -6.50
C GLN A 286 64.94 22.42 -6.06
N VAL A 287 64.64 23.61 -5.55
CA VAL A 287 63.28 24.01 -5.17
C VAL A 287 62.40 24.20 -6.42
N GLU A 288 62.96 24.69 -7.52
CA GLU A 288 62.25 24.78 -8.80
C GLU A 288 61.87 23.39 -9.33
N GLN A 289 62.79 22.43 -9.29
CA GLN A 289 62.53 21.03 -9.62
C GLN A 289 61.46 20.42 -8.71
N PHE A 290 61.52 20.69 -7.41
CA PHE A 290 60.48 20.28 -6.45
C PHE A 290 59.11 20.87 -6.81
N ASN A 291 59.04 22.19 -7.01
CA ASN A 291 57.79 22.86 -7.38
C ASN A 291 57.22 22.33 -8.69
N GLN A 292 58.06 21.99 -9.67
CA GLN A 292 57.62 21.37 -10.91
C GLN A 292 57.04 19.97 -10.67
N ALA A 293 57.69 19.14 -9.84
CA ALA A 293 57.17 17.83 -9.47
C ALA A 293 55.85 17.92 -8.68
N VAL A 294 55.70 18.93 -7.82
CA VAL A 294 54.44 19.20 -7.10
C VAL A 294 53.33 19.60 -8.07
N ARG A 295 53.59 20.46 -9.07
CA ARG A 295 52.59 20.81 -10.10
C ARG A 295 52.13 19.59 -10.88
N GLU A 296 53.09 18.77 -11.32
CA GLU A 296 52.79 17.52 -12.04
C GLU A 296 51.94 16.56 -11.18
N LEU A 297 52.27 16.45 -9.90
CA LEU A 297 51.51 15.63 -8.95
C LEU A 297 50.08 16.14 -8.75
N VAL A 298 49.89 17.45 -8.63
CA VAL A 298 48.56 18.06 -8.50
C VAL A 298 47.74 17.88 -9.78
N GLU A 299 48.32 18.08 -10.96
CA GLU A 299 47.65 17.81 -12.23
C GLU A 299 47.21 16.35 -12.34
N LEU A 300 48.06 15.41 -11.92
CA LEU A 300 47.78 13.99 -12.03
C LEU A 300 46.70 13.52 -11.05
N VAL A 301 46.64 14.12 -9.85
CA VAL A 301 45.67 13.76 -8.81
C VAL A 301 44.39 14.61 -8.88
N GLY A 302 44.35 15.62 -9.75
CA GLY A 302 43.19 16.49 -9.99
C GLY A 302 41.85 15.73 -10.06
N PRO A 303 41.71 14.69 -10.90
CA PRO A 303 40.47 13.91 -10.98
C PRO A 303 40.04 13.26 -9.66
N ILE A 304 40.99 12.91 -8.78
CA ILE A 304 40.71 12.31 -7.46
C ILE A 304 40.28 13.41 -6.48
N ILE A 305 40.88 14.60 -6.57
CA ILE A 305 40.50 15.77 -5.76
C ILE A 305 39.07 16.20 -6.09
N ASP A 306 38.70 16.21 -7.38
CA ASP A 306 37.38 16.64 -7.84
C ASP A 306 36.22 15.79 -7.24
N ILE A 307 36.49 14.52 -6.94
CA ILE A 307 35.50 13.59 -6.36
C ILE A 307 35.73 13.31 -4.85
N GLN A 308 36.62 14.05 -4.19
CA GLN A 308 36.97 13.84 -2.79
C GLN A 308 35.75 13.85 -1.86
N ALA A 309 34.90 14.88 -1.99
CA ALA A 309 33.72 15.02 -1.13
C ALA A 309 32.76 13.83 -1.27
N THR A 310 32.57 13.35 -2.50
CA THR A 310 31.73 12.19 -2.81
C THR A 310 32.30 10.91 -2.19
N MET A 311 33.60 10.67 -2.34
CA MET A 311 34.29 9.53 -1.73
C MET A 311 34.16 9.53 -0.20
N GLU A 312 34.43 10.67 0.45
CA GLU A 312 34.32 10.81 1.90
C GLU A 312 32.88 10.61 2.39
N GLN A 313 31.90 11.12 1.66
CA GLN A 313 30.49 10.94 1.97
C GLN A 313 30.07 9.46 1.89
N TYR A 314 30.41 8.75 0.79
CA TYR A 314 30.09 7.33 0.67
C TYR A 314 30.77 6.48 1.73
N MET A 315 32.04 6.76 2.04
CA MET A 315 32.74 6.04 3.10
C MET A 315 32.08 6.26 4.47
N LYS A 316 31.68 7.50 4.78
CA LYS A 316 30.98 7.83 6.02
C LYS A 316 29.62 7.14 6.12
N ASP A 317 28.84 7.14 5.04
CA ASP A 317 27.52 6.52 5.00
C ASP A 317 27.62 4.99 5.13
N LEU A 318 28.65 4.38 4.53
CA LEU A 318 28.93 2.95 4.67
C LEU A 318 29.48 2.59 6.05
N GLU A 319 30.28 3.44 6.70
CA GLU A 319 30.74 3.21 8.07
C GLU A 319 29.58 3.17 9.08
N CYS A 320 28.49 3.88 8.79
CA CYS A 320 27.28 3.87 9.61
C CYS A 320 26.37 2.65 9.33
N LEU A 321 26.68 1.84 8.32
CA LEU A 321 25.88 0.68 7.92
C LEU A 321 26.69 -0.60 8.11
N GLU A 322 26.12 -1.56 8.84
CA GLU A 322 26.69 -2.91 8.84
C GLU A 322 26.56 -3.51 7.44
N THR A 323 27.66 -4.08 6.93
CA THR A 323 27.62 -4.83 5.66
C THR A 323 26.63 -5.98 5.80
N PRO A 324 25.58 -6.02 4.96
CA PRO A 324 24.52 -7.01 5.12
C PRO A 324 25.06 -8.42 4.83
N ASP A 325 24.96 -9.30 5.82
CA ASP A 325 25.24 -10.72 5.63
C ASP A 325 24.17 -11.35 4.75
N THR A 326 24.54 -11.65 3.50
CA THR A 326 23.66 -12.26 2.51
C THR A 326 23.10 -13.63 2.93
N GLU A 327 23.84 -14.41 3.73
CA GLU A 327 23.36 -15.71 4.23
C GLU A 327 22.28 -15.50 5.28
N ALA A 328 22.51 -14.59 6.24
CA ALA A 328 21.53 -14.23 7.25
C ALA A 328 20.25 -13.62 6.63
N LEU A 329 20.39 -12.82 5.58
CA LEU A 329 19.25 -12.25 4.84
C LEU A 329 18.45 -13.34 4.10
N THR A 330 19.13 -14.31 3.49
CA THR A 330 18.48 -15.44 2.82
C THR A 330 17.77 -16.34 3.83
N ALA A 331 18.35 -16.57 5.01
CA ALA A 331 17.72 -17.30 6.09
C ALA A 331 16.43 -16.60 6.60
N LEU A 332 16.46 -15.27 6.71
CA LEU A 332 15.28 -14.47 7.06
C LEU A 332 14.18 -14.56 6.00
N ASP A 333 14.54 -14.54 4.71
CA ASP A 333 13.59 -14.74 3.60
C ASP A 333 12.87 -16.10 3.74
N GLN A 334 13.63 -17.17 3.97
CA GLN A 334 13.09 -18.52 4.16
C GLN A 334 12.20 -18.63 5.41
N GLU A 335 12.57 -17.96 6.51
CA GLU A 335 11.76 -17.91 7.72
C GLU A 335 10.40 -17.24 7.44
N CYS A 336 10.40 -16.17 6.64
CA CYS A 336 9.19 -15.46 6.23
C CYS A 336 8.28 -16.30 5.35
N VAL A 337 8.84 -16.98 4.34
CA VAL A 337 8.07 -17.90 3.49
C VAL A 337 7.40 -18.97 4.36
N THR A 338 8.15 -19.57 5.28
CA THR A 338 7.60 -20.60 6.17
C THR A 338 6.51 -20.06 7.10
N LEU A 339 6.68 -18.83 7.61
CA LEU A 339 5.66 -18.16 8.44
C LEU A 339 4.41 -17.81 7.62
N LEU A 340 4.57 -17.33 6.39
CA LEU A 340 3.46 -17.06 5.46
C LEU A 340 2.67 -18.33 5.16
N ASP A 341 3.35 -19.43 4.86
CA ASP A 341 2.70 -20.72 4.60
C ASP A 341 1.90 -21.19 5.83
N THR A 342 2.48 -21.02 7.03
CA THR A 342 1.80 -21.34 8.29
C THR A 342 0.56 -20.47 8.50
N LEU A 343 0.68 -19.16 8.30
CA LEU A 343 -0.44 -18.21 8.45
C LEU A 343 -1.55 -18.47 7.42
N ASN A 344 -1.20 -18.80 6.18
CA ASN A 344 -2.17 -19.11 5.14
C ASN A 344 -2.93 -20.41 5.45
N SER A 345 -2.23 -21.43 5.93
CA SER A 345 -2.87 -22.67 6.39
C SER A 345 -3.83 -22.39 7.55
N LEU A 346 -3.38 -21.64 8.56
CA LEU A 346 -4.21 -21.31 9.72
C LEU A 346 -5.39 -20.40 9.36
N ALA A 347 -5.22 -19.43 8.46
CA ALA A 347 -6.32 -18.59 8.00
C ALA A 347 -7.39 -19.41 7.28
N LYS A 348 -6.97 -20.40 6.47
CA LYS A 348 -7.90 -21.34 5.84
C LYS A 348 -8.61 -22.20 6.87
N ASP A 349 -7.87 -22.76 7.84
CA ASP A 349 -8.43 -23.56 8.92
C ASP A 349 -9.42 -22.75 9.78
N GLN A 350 -9.10 -21.48 10.06
CA GLN A 350 -10.00 -20.55 10.77
C GLN A 350 -11.30 -20.32 10.00
N ALA A 351 -11.22 -20.05 8.69
CA ALA A 351 -12.41 -19.82 7.87
C ALA A 351 -13.29 -21.08 7.74
N GLU A 352 -12.69 -22.24 7.53
CA GLU A 352 -13.39 -23.53 7.47
C GLU A 352 -14.04 -23.86 8.83
N ALA A 353 -13.31 -23.69 9.93
CA ALA A 353 -13.82 -23.93 11.27
C ALA A 353 -14.94 -22.95 11.65
N GLU A 354 -14.85 -21.68 11.31
CA GLU A 354 -15.92 -20.69 11.57
C GLU A 354 -17.20 -21.06 10.81
N THR A 355 -17.09 -21.47 9.55
CA THR A 355 -18.24 -21.93 8.75
C THR A 355 -18.89 -23.18 9.37
N LEU A 356 -18.06 -24.16 9.79
CA LEU A 356 -18.54 -25.39 10.43
C LEU A 356 -19.14 -25.13 11.81
N LEU A 357 -18.58 -24.20 12.59
CA LEU A 357 -19.12 -23.78 13.88
C LEU A 357 -20.47 -23.10 13.73
N GLU A 358 -20.65 -22.23 12.74
CA GLU A 358 -21.95 -21.61 12.45
C GLU A 358 -23.02 -22.65 12.11
N LEU A 359 -22.68 -23.65 11.28
CA LEU A 359 -23.58 -24.77 10.96
C LEU A 359 -23.89 -25.61 12.20
N TRP A 360 -22.88 -25.86 13.04
CA TRP A 360 -23.03 -26.63 14.28
C TRP A 360 -23.90 -25.91 15.31
N GLU A 361 -23.78 -24.59 15.43
CA GLU A 361 -24.61 -23.74 16.31
C GLU A 361 -26.07 -23.63 15.80
N GLN A 362 -26.28 -23.62 14.48
CA GLN A 362 -27.62 -23.62 13.87
C GLN A 362 -28.32 -24.99 13.97
N THR A 363 -27.56 -26.07 14.15
CA THR A 363 -28.12 -27.41 14.36
C THR A 363 -28.68 -27.49 15.80
N PRO A 364 -29.95 -27.91 15.98
CA PRO A 364 -30.63 -27.92 17.29
C PRO A 364 -29.74 -28.46 18.40
N HIS A 365 -29.68 -27.71 19.51
CA HIS A 365 -28.73 -27.93 20.59
C HIS A 365 -29.05 -29.20 21.38
N VAL A 366 -28.40 -30.30 21.00
CA VAL A 366 -28.34 -31.52 21.79
C VAL A 366 -27.01 -31.49 22.55
N THR A 367 -27.02 -31.11 23.84
CA THR A 367 -25.82 -31.29 24.68
C THR A 367 -25.51 -32.78 24.83
N GLN A 368 -24.27 -33.18 25.12
CA GLN A 368 -23.92 -34.61 25.24
C GLN A 368 -24.81 -35.37 26.26
N ALA A 369 -25.23 -34.69 27.35
CA ALA A 369 -26.19 -35.23 28.32
C ALA A 369 -27.61 -35.32 27.74
N GLN A 370 -28.00 -34.37 26.88
CA GLN A 370 -29.25 -34.42 26.13
C GLN A 370 -29.19 -35.34 24.91
N ALA A 371 -28.02 -35.77 24.44
CA ALA A 371 -27.92 -36.72 23.32
C ALA A 371 -28.27 -38.12 23.82
N ASP A 372 -27.86 -38.45 25.05
CA ASP A 372 -28.30 -39.67 25.72
C ASP A 372 -29.78 -39.57 26.10
N ASP A 373 -30.28 -38.41 26.56
CA ASP A 373 -31.72 -38.21 26.85
C ASP A 373 -32.59 -38.15 25.58
N GLU A 374 -32.16 -37.51 24.49
CA GLU A 374 -32.88 -37.47 23.21
C GLU A 374 -32.79 -38.79 22.46
N GLN A 375 -31.71 -39.57 22.64
CA GLN A 375 -31.67 -40.96 22.18
C GLN A 375 -32.66 -41.81 22.98
N CYS A 376 -32.80 -41.56 24.28
CA CYS A 376 -33.84 -42.15 25.12
C CYS A 376 -35.25 -41.71 24.71
N GLU A 377 -35.48 -40.42 24.41
CA GLU A 377 -36.74 -39.89 23.88
C GLU A 377 -37.05 -40.42 22.47
N ALA A 378 -36.03 -40.61 21.63
CA ALA A 378 -36.18 -41.25 20.32
C ALA A 378 -36.52 -42.73 20.45
N ASP A 379 -35.93 -43.43 21.42
CA ASP A 379 -36.26 -44.83 21.75
C ASP A 379 -37.68 -44.94 22.35
N ASP A 380 -38.11 -43.96 23.14
CA ASP A 380 -39.47 -43.85 23.69
C ASP A 380 -40.50 -43.52 22.60
N GLU A 381 -40.24 -42.56 21.72
CA GLU A 381 -41.06 -42.25 20.53
C GLU A 381 -41.13 -43.48 19.60
N GLN A 382 -40.03 -44.22 19.42
CA GLN A 382 -39.99 -45.48 18.68
C GLN A 382 -40.90 -46.52 19.33
N CYS A 383 -40.81 -46.70 20.66
CA CYS A 383 -41.69 -47.58 21.42
C CYS A 383 -43.16 -47.17 21.27
N GLU A 384 -43.47 -45.89 21.32
CA GLU A 384 -44.84 -45.40 21.15
C GLU A 384 -45.36 -45.59 19.72
N VAL A 385 -44.52 -45.40 18.70
CA VAL A 385 -44.85 -45.75 17.30
C VAL A 385 -45.16 -47.25 17.18
N GLU A 386 -44.37 -48.12 17.81
CA GLU A 386 -44.63 -49.56 17.82
C GLU A 386 -45.95 -49.93 18.53
N VAL A 387 -46.25 -49.28 19.66
CA VAL A 387 -47.52 -49.44 20.39
C VAL A 387 -48.71 -48.96 19.55
N LEU A 388 -48.61 -47.80 18.90
CA LEU A 388 -49.65 -47.26 18.03
C LEU A 388 -49.85 -48.15 16.79
N GLN A 389 -48.78 -48.65 16.17
CA GLN A 389 -48.86 -49.61 15.08
C GLN A 389 -49.50 -50.93 15.52
N PHE A 390 -49.19 -51.42 16.72
CA PHE A 390 -49.83 -52.60 17.31
C PHE A 390 -51.33 -52.37 17.57
N ARG A 391 -51.69 -51.19 18.09
CA ARG A 391 -53.08 -50.77 18.31
C ARG A 391 -53.85 -50.68 16.98
N LEU A 392 -53.24 -50.11 15.94
CA LEU A 392 -53.78 -50.06 14.58
C LEU A 392 -53.99 -51.48 14.01
N LYS A 393 -53.05 -52.41 14.24
CA LYS A 393 -53.17 -53.83 13.86
C LYS A 393 -54.34 -54.52 14.58
N LYS A 394 -54.58 -54.21 15.85
CA LYS A 394 -55.75 -54.75 16.62
C LYS A 394 -57.09 -54.14 16.19
N MET A 395 -57.11 -52.92 15.65
CA MET A 395 -58.32 -52.25 15.18
C MET A 395 -58.65 -52.54 13.71
N LYS A 396 -58.09 -53.59 13.10
CA LYS A 396 -58.33 -53.94 11.69
C LYS A 396 -59.81 -54.11 11.30
N SER A 397 -60.67 -54.47 12.25
CA SER A 397 -62.11 -54.66 12.05
C SER A 397 -62.95 -53.37 12.21
N LYS A 398 -62.33 -52.26 12.61
CA LYS A 398 -63.01 -50.98 12.83
C LYS A 398 -63.11 -50.15 11.55
N PRO A 399 -64.14 -49.27 11.43
CA PRO A 399 -64.28 -48.38 10.28
C PRO A 399 -63.10 -47.41 10.15
N ALA A 400 -62.83 -46.97 8.92
CA ALA A 400 -61.68 -46.14 8.57
C ALA A 400 -61.62 -44.81 9.35
N GLU A 401 -62.78 -44.25 9.69
CA GLU A 401 -62.90 -43.00 10.47
C GLU A 401 -62.29 -43.10 11.87
N GLU A 402 -62.33 -44.29 12.50
CA GLU A 402 -61.68 -44.52 13.81
C GLU A 402 -60.19 -44.85 13.70
N ARG A 403 -59.72 -45.23 12.51
CA ARG A 403 -58.31 -45.62 12.24
C ARG A 403 -57.48 -44.43 11.75
N ALA A 404 -58.08 -43.52 10.98
CA ALA A 404 -57.47 -42.32 10.45
C ALA A 404 -56.73 -41.45 11.48
N PRO A 405 -57.25 -41.17 12.70
CA PRO A 405 -56.51 -40.37 13.69
C PRO A 405 -55.24 -41.08 14.20
N ILE A 406 -55.27 -42.41 14.35
CA ILE A 406 -54.10 -43.21 14.77
C ILE A 406 -53.05 -43.25 13.65
N GLU A 407 -53.48 -43.34 12.38
CA GLU A 407 -52.58 -43.28 11.22
C GLU A 407 -51.91 -41.92 11.09
N ALA A 408 -52.65 -40.83 11.32
CA ALA A 408 -52.11 -39.47 11.34
C ALA A 408 -51.12 -39.26 12.51
N GLU A 409 -51.41 -39.81 13.68
CA GLU A 409 -50.53 -39.75 14.86
C GLU A 409 -49.23 -40.55 14.64
N ILE A 410 -49.31 -41.76 14.07
CA ILE A 410 -48.13 -42.54 13.65
C ILE A 410 -47.30 -41.74 12.64
N ALA A 411 -47.92 -41.14 11.63
CA ALA A 411 -47.20 -40.37 10.62
C ALA A 411 -46.49 -39.15 11.23
N THR A 412 -47.15 -38.46 12.17
CA THR A 412 -46.58 -37.30 12.87
C THR A 412 -45.36 -37.72 13.71
N ARG A 413 -45.49 -38.80 14.50
CA ARG A 413 -44.38 -39.31 15.32
C ARG A 413 -43.22 -39.86 14.51
N GLN A 414 -43.51 -40.58 13.43
CA GLN A 414 -42.47 -41.01 12.48
C GLN A 414 -41.73 -39.83 11.84
N GLN A 415 -42.43 -38.72 11.56
CA GLN A 415 -41.81 -37.51 11.05
C GLN A 415 -40.93 -36.83 12.12
N THR A 416 -41.39 -36.74 13.36
CA THR A 416 -40.60 -36.21 14.49
C THR A 416 -39.33 -37.04 14.72
N LEU A 417 -39.46 -38.37 14.78
CA LEU A 417 -38.36 -39.29 14.99
C LEU A 417 -37.33 -39.23 13.85
N ALA A 418 -37.79 -39.17 12.60
CA ALA A 418 -36.90 -38.96 11.46
C ALA A 418 -36.16 -37.61 11.53
N SER A 419 -36.82 -36.55 12.01
CA SER A 419 -36.20 -35.24 12.23
C SER A 419 -35.14 -35.27 13.34
N MET A 420 -35.41 -35.95 14.45
CA MET A 420 -34.46 -36.10 15.56
C MET A 420 -33.23 -36.90 15.14
N GLN A 421 -33.43 -38.06 14.49
CA GLN A 421 -32.32 -38.89 13.99
C GLN A 421 -31.45 -38.14 12.98
N HIS A 422 -32.08 -37.34 12.09
CA HIS A 422 -31.35 -36.48 11.16
C HIS A 422 -30.48 -35.46 11.91
N SER A 423 -31.04 -34.75 12.89
CA SER A 423 -30.32 -33.76 13.72
C SER A 423 -29.13 -34.38 14.45
N ILE A 424 -29.32 -35.55 15.08
CA ILE A 424 -28.25 -36.29 15.79
C ILE A 424 -27.14 -36.69 14.81
N GLN A 425 -27.50 -37.22 13.64
CA GLN A 425 -26.54 -37.67 12.64
C GLN A 425 -25.75 -36.49 12.03
N GLU A 426 -26.43 -35.39 11.75
CA GLU A 426 -25.82 -34.16 11.22
C GLU A 426 -24.85 -33.56 12.23
N ARG A 427 -25.25 -33.45 13.51
CA ARG A 427 -24.39 -32.96 14.59
C ARG A 427 -23.17 -33.87 14.82
N ALA A 428 -23.34 -35.20 14.76
CA ALA A 428 -22.24 -36.16 14.85
C ALA A 428 -21.27 -36.04 13.66
N THR A 429 -21.78 -35.73 12.47
CA THR A 429 -20.97 -35.50 11.28
C THR A 429 -20.19 -34.19 11.39
N LEU A 430 -20.84 -33.08 11.75
CA LEU A 430 -20.18 -31.79 11.99
C LEU A 430 -19.14 -31.86 13.11
N THR A 431 -19.42 -32.60 14.19
CA THR A 431 -18.46 -32.82 15.28
C THR A 431 -17.21 -33.56 14.79
N ARG A 432 -17.38 -34.55 13.91
CA ARG A 432 -16.26 -35.27 13.28
C ARG A 432 -15.46 -34.38 12.34
N GLU A 433 -16.12 -33.48 11.63
CA GLU A 433 -15.49 -32.50 10.73
C GLU A 433 -14.78 -31.37 11.49
N LEU A 434 -15.28 -30.97 12.66
CA LEU A 434 -14.66 -29.96 13.54
C LEU A 434 -13.47 -30.50 14.33
N ALA A 435 -13.41 -31.81 14.62
CA ALA A 435 -12.35 -32.42 15.43
C ALA A 435 -10.89 -32.10 15.00
N PRO A 436 -10.53 -32.03 13.69
CA PRO A 436 -9.20 -31.63 13.25
C PRO A 436 -8.83 -30.18 13.63
N TYR A 437 -9.82 -29.32 13.84
CA TYR A 437 -9.64 -27.89 14.14
C TYR A 437 -9.61 -27.60 15.65
N THR A 438 -9.50 -28.61 16.50
CA THR A 438 -9.40 -28.47 17.97
C THR A 438 -8.18 -27.69 18.45
N HIS A 439 -7.23 -27.38 17.56
CA HIS A 439 -6.13 -26.48 17.87
C HIS A 439 -6.59 -25.02 17.96
N LEU A 440 -7.75 -24.67 17.36
CA LEU A 440 -8.38 -23.37 17.47
C LEU A 440 -9.20 -23.26 18.78
N PRO A 441 -9.01 -22.20 19.60
CA PRO A 441 -9.69 -22.05 20.89
C PRO A 441 -11.21 -22.11 20.81
N LYS A 442 -11.81 -21.45 19.80
CA LYS A 442 -13.28 -21.44 19.60
C LYS A 442 -13.83 -22.85 19.38
N VAL A 443 -13.13 -23.67 18.59
CA VAL A 443 -13.54 -25.05 18.29
C VAL A 443 -13.35 -25.95 19.52
N ALA A 444 -12.21 -25.85 20.19
CA ALA A 444 -11.94 -26.61 21.42
C ALA A 444 -13.01 -26.32 22.50
N GLN A 445 -13.37 -25.05 22.67
CA GLN A 445 -14.42 -24.62 23.59
C GLN A 445 -15.80 -25.14 23.17
N ALA A 446 -16.17 -25.03 21.89
CA ALA A 446 -17.46 -25.52 21.39
C ALA A 446 -17.63 -27.04 21.56
N LEU A 447 -16.55 -27.81 21.38
CA LEU A 447 -16.55 -29.26 21.53
C LEU A 447 -16.31 -29.74 22.97
N GLY A 448 -15.99 -28.85 23.91
CA GLY A 448 -15.64 -29.22 25.29
C GLY A 448 -14.35 -30.05 25.40
N GLN A 449 -13.46 -29.96 24.42
CA GLN A 449 -12.22 -30.72 24.35
C GLN A 449 -11.01 -29.85 24.74
N PRO A 450 -9.94 -30.44 25.30
CA PRO A 450 -8.71 -29.70 25.54
C PRO A 450 -8.12 -29.23 24.19
N GLN A 451 -7.65 -27.98 24.15
CA GLN A 451 -7.02 -27.42 22.96
C GLN A 451 -5.77 -28.23 22.59
N THR A 452 -5.67 -28.68 21.35
CA THR A 452 -4.47 -29.36 20.86
C THR A 452 -3.36 -28.34 20.58
N PRO A 453 -2.10 -28.62 20.94
CA PRO A 453 -0.98 -27.74 20.60
C PRO A 453 -0.86 -27.57 19.08
N LEU A 454 -0.60 -26.34 18.63
CA LEU A 454 -0.47 -26.02 17.20
C LEU A 454 0.60 -26.90 16.50
N GLU A 455 1.72 -27.15 17.18
CA GLU A 455 2.81 -27.97 16.63
C GLU A 455 2.34 -29.40 16.29
N THR A 456 1.49 -29.98 17.15
CA THR A 456 0.90 -31.30 16.92
C THR A 456 -0.10 -31.27 15.75
N ALA A 457 -0.88 -30.19 15.62
CA ALA A 457 -1.81 -30.02 14.51
C ALA A 457 -1.08 -29.88 13.16
N LEU A 458 -0.01 -29.07 13.10
CA LEU A 458 0.82 -28.89 11.92
C LEU A 458 1.54 -30.21 11.52
N GLN A 459 2.02 -30.98 12.49
CA GLN A 459 2.59 -32.32 12.24
C GLN A 459 1.56 -33.27 11.63
N ASN A 460 0.33 -33.27 12.16
CA ASN A 460 -0.76 -34.11 11.67
C ASN A 460 -1.23 -33.70 10.26
N GLN A 461 -1.19 -32.41 9.93
CA GLN A 461 -1.46 -31.91 8.58
C GLN A 461 -0.38 -32.33 7.58
N ALA A 462 0.90 -32.26 7.95
CA ALA A 462 2.00 -32.73 7.10
C ALA A 462 1.86 -34.21 6.75
N VAL A 463 1.41 -35.05 7.69
CA VAL A 463 1.15 -36.48 7.45
C VAL A 463 -0.08 -36.70 6.55
N ARG A 464 -1.14 -35.89 6.67
CA ARG A 464 -2.32 -35.96 5.78
C ARG A 464 -2.02 -35.52 4.34
N GLY A 465 -1.14 -34.53 4.15
CA GLY A 465 -0.70 -34.08 2.82
C GLY A 465 0.04 -35.15 2.02
N VAL A 466 0.77 -36.04 2.67
CA VAL A 466 1.47 -37.18 2.03
C VAL A 466 0.51 -38.36 1.77
N GLY A 467 -0.54 -38.52 2.57
CA GLY A 467 -1.48 -39.65 2.48
C GLY A 467 -2.44 -39.63 1.28
N MET A 468 -2.67 -38.48 0.63
CA MET A 468 -3.61 -38.38 -0.50
C MET A 468 -3.00 -38.72 -1.88
N MET A 469 -1.68 -38.95 -2.00
CA MET A 469 -1.05 -39.28 -3.29
C MET A 469 -1.00 -40.77 -3.63
N VAL A 470 -1.52 -41.68 -2.80
CA VAL A 470 -1.53 -43.12 -3.10
C VAL A 470 -2.96 -43.63 -3.30
N LYS A 471 -3.65 -43.13 -4.34
CA LYS A 471 -4.69 -43.94 -4.99
C LYS A 471 -3.99 -44.88 -5.97
N LYS A 472 -3.73 -46.12 -5.51
CA LYS A 472 -3.35 -47.22 -6.41
C LYS A 472 -4.39 -47.33 -7.52
N PRO A 473 -4.00 -47.40 -8.80
CA PRO A 473 -4.93 -47.80 -9.85
C PRO A 473 -5.32 -49.25 -9.57
N VAL A 474 -6.61 -49.48 -9.41
CA VAL A 474 -7.18 -50.83 -9.39
C VAL A 474 -7.15 -51.33 -10.84
N CYS A 475 -6.36 -52.38 -11.08
CA CYS A 475 -6.44 -53.19 -12.29
C CYS A 475 -7.70 -54.06 -12.27
#